data_AF-A0A960FKE4-F1
#
_entry.id   AF-A0A960FKE4-F1
#
_cell.length_a   1.000
_cell.length_b   1.000
_cell.length_c   1.000
_cell.angle_alpha   90.00
_cell.angle_beta   90.00
_cell.angle_gamma   90.00
#
_symmetry.space_group_name_H-M   'P 1'
#
loop_
_entity.id
_entity.type
_entity.pdbx_description
1 polymer ?
#
loop_
_entity_poly.entity_id
_entity_poly.type
_entity_poly.pdbx_seq_one_letter_code
_entity_poly.pdbx_strand_id
1 'polypeptide(L)'
;MRASNELLEAITIALRRGGARFAFLHGSRVTGQAREGSDLDVAAYWGADPPRSWDVPLPEGVDLMVLDEAPLELRGRVAVGGEVLFDDDPPRRVEWQAVTRKIYFDEEPRQRRLDQDFAKGRRRGRRA
;
A
#
# COMPACT_ATOMS: atom_id res chain seq x y z
N MET A 1 -13.59 11.11 -6.16
CA MET A 1 -14.19 11.60 -4.90
C MET A 1 -13.19 11.32 -3.78
N ARG A 2 -12.64 12.35 -3.11
CA ARG A 2 -11.76 12.13 -1.95
C ARG A 2 -12.59 11.56 -0.80
N ALA A 3 -12.01 10.68 0.01
CA ALA A 3 -12.64 10.20 1.24
C ALA A 3 -13.04 11.39 2.12
N SER A 4 -14.15 11.27 2.88
CA SER A 4 -14.55 12.33 3.81
C SER A 4 -13.47 12.52 4.89
N ASN A 5 -13.34 13.75 5.37
CA ASN A 5 -12.34 14.08 6.39
C ASN A 5 -12.54 13.26 7.67
N GLU A 6 -13.80 13.03 8.05
CA GLU A 6 -14.17 12.21 9.21
C GLU A 6 -13.70 10.75 9.08
N LEU A 7 -13.79 10.16 7.88
CA LEU A 7 -13.31 8.80 7.64
C LEU A 7 -11.78 8.72 7.76
N LEU A 8 -11.06 9.69 7.18
CA LEU A 8 -9.59 9.75 7.28
C LEU A 8 -9.12 9.92 8.73
N GLU A 9 -9.84 10.72 9.52
CA GLU A 9 -9.57 10.89 10.95
C GLU A 9 -9.81 9.59 11.72
N ALA A 10 -10.92 8.90 11.49
CA ALA A 10 -11.22 7.61 12.12
C ALA A 10 -10.15 6.55 11.80
N ILE A 11 -9.71 6.45 10.55
CA ILE A 11 -8.62 5.56 10.12
C ILE A 11 -7.33 5.91 10.85
N THR A 12 -6.97 7.20 10.88
CA THR A 12 -5.75 7.68 11.55
C THR A 12 -5.75 7.32 13.03
N ILE A 13 -6.88 7.52 13.73
CA ILE A 13 -7.03 7.16 15.14
C ILE A 13 -6.87 5.65 15.35
N ALA A 14 -7.51 4.82 14.52
CA ALA A 14 -7.42 3.36 14.63
C ALA A 14 -5.98 2.86 14.42
N LEU A 15 -5.29 3.37 13.39
CA LEU A 15 -3.91 2.99 13.08
C LEU A 15 -2.95 3.41 14.21
N ARG A 16 -3.07 4.64 14.71
CA ARG A 16 -2.24 5.12 15.83
C ARG A 16 -2.48 4.31 17.11
N ARG A 17 -3.73 3.97 17.42
CA ARG A 17 -4.05 3.07 18.54
C ARG A 17 -3.44 1.68 18.39
N GLY A 18 -3.35 1.20 17.15
CA GLY A 18 -2.65 -0.03 16.82
C GLY A 18 -1.13 0.06 16.94
N GLY A 19 -0.55 1.27 17.03
CA GLY A 19 0.89 1.49 17.12
C GLY A 19 1.59 1.82 15.79
N ALA A 20 0.83 2.10 14.73
CA ALA A 20 1.42 2.51 13.45
C ALA A 20 2.14 3.87 13.59
N ARG A 21 3.33 3.97 12.98
CA ARG A 21 4.17 5.17 12.99
C ARG A 21 3.90 6.12 11.84
N PHE A 22 3.54 5.57 10.68
CA PHE A 22 3.12 6.35 9.51
C PHE A 22 2.23 5.51 8.63
N ALA A 23 1.42 6.18 7.81
CA ALA A 23 0.55 5.54 6.84
C ALA A 23 0.41 6.34 5.55
N PHE A 24 0.01 5.64 4.50
CA PHE A 24 -0.25 6.17 3.18
C PHE A 24 -1.64 5.77 2.69
N LEU A 25 -2.29 6.65 1.96
CA LEU A 25 -3.31 6.27 1.01
C LEU A 25 -2.62 5.74 -0.26
N HIS A 26 -3.16 4.68 -0.87
CA HIS A 26 -2.65 4.17 -2.14
C HIS A 26 -3.77 3.67 -3.05
N GLY A 27 -3.37 2.93 -4.09
CA GLY A 27 -4.32 2.25 -4.98
C GLY A 27 -5.13 3.20 -5.88
N SER A 28 -6.31 2.75 -6.26
CA SER A 28 -7.10 3.33 -7.36
C SER A 28 -7.57 4.76 -7.09
N ARG A 29 -7.79 5.11 -5.80
CA ARG A 29 -8.22 6.46 -5.39
C ARG A 29 -7.10 7.48 -5.48
N VAL A 30 -5.85 7.06 -5.27
CA VAL A 30 -4.66 7.91 -5.42
C VAL A 30 -4.26 8.04 -6.90
N THR A 31 -4.39 6.97 -7.69
CA THR A 31 -4.07 7.02 -9.14
C THR A 31 -5.18 7.64 -10.00
N GLY A 32 -6.31 8.05 -9.41
CA GLY A 32 -7.45 8.63 -10.12
C GLY A 32 -8.27 7.63 -10.94
N GLN A 33 -8.06 6.32 -10.74
CA GLN A 33 -8.73 5.23 -11.47
C GLN A 33 -9.88 4.58 -10.69
N ALA A 34 -10.23 5.12 -9.52
CA ALA A 34 -11.31 4.61 -8.69
C ALA A 34 -12.67 4.64 -9.39
N ARG A 35 -13.41 3.55 -9.26
CA ARG A 35 -14.83 3.43 -9.65
C ARG A 35 -15.74 3.67 -8.45
N GLU A 36 -17.01 3.92 -8.72
CA GLU A 36 -18.04 3.94 -7.67
C GLU A 36 -18.01 2.61 -6.89
N GLY A 37 -17.93 2.70 -5.55
CA GLY A 37 -17.80 1.54 -4.67
C GLY A 37 -16.40 0.95 -4.50
N SER A 38 -15.34 1.56 -5.07
CA SER A 38 -13.96 1.07 -4.83
C SER A 38 -13.58 1.29 -3.37
N ASP A 39 -12.99 0.30 -2.71
CA ASP A 39 -12.49 0.42 -1.34
C ASP A 39 -11.40 1.51 -1.20
N LEU A 40 -11.16 1.94 0.04
CA LEU A 40 -10.08 2.83 0.38
C LEU A 40 -8.85 2.02 0.78
N ASP A 41 -7.84 2.00 -0.10
CA ASP A 41 -6.59 1.31 0.19
C ASP A 41 -5.68 2.15 1.09
N VAL A 42 -5.30 1.57 2.23
CA VAL A 42 -4.43 2.18 3.24
C VAL A 42 -3.24 1.27 3.51
N ALA A 43 -2.05 1.82 3.53
CA ALA A 43 -0.84 1.10 3.90
C ALA A 43 -0.18 1.74 5.11
N ALA A 44 0.20 0.96 6.13
CA ALA A 44 0.76 1.49 7.37
C ALA A 44 1.97 0.68 7.86
N TYR A 45 2.84 1.33 8.63
CA TYR A 45 4.11 0.79 9.11
C TYR A 45 4.21 0.85 10.63
N TRP A 46 4.64 -0.23 11.27
CA TRP A 46 4.81 -0.36 12.72
C TRP A 46 6.28 -0.40 13.16
N GLY A 47 7.14 -1.02 12.36
CA GLY A 47 8.58 -1.15 12.57
C GLY A 47 9.01 -2.21 13.57
N ALA A 48 8.12 -2.65 14.45
CA ALA A 48 8.30 -3.81 15.32
C ALA A 48 6.93 -4.42 15.62
N ASP A 49 6.87 -5.75 15.71
CA ASP A 49 5.67 -6.53 16.08
C ASP A 49 4.38 -6.05 15.37
N PRO A 50 4.35 -6.01 14.03
CA PRO A 50 3.17 -5.53 13.32
C PRO A 50 1.96 -6.44 13.58
N PRO A 51 0.75 -5.87 13.71
CA PRO A 51 -0.47 -6.66 13.81
C PRO A 51 -0.77 -7.33 12.47
N ARG A 52 -1.66 -8.33 12.46
CA ARG A 52 -2.28 -8.74 11.20
C ARG A 52 -3.22 -7.64 10.74
N SER A 53 -3.40 -7.49 9.43
CA SER A 53 -4.22 -6.40 8.87
C SER A 53 -5.66 -6.40 9.41
N TRP A 54 -6.24 -7.59 9.63
CA TRP A 54 -7.59 -7.75 10.17
C TRP A 54 -7.71 -7.57 11.69
N ASP A 55 -6.59 -7.47 12.42
CA ASP A 55 -6.61 -7.21 13.87
C ASP A 55 -6.74 -5.70 14.17
N VAL A 56 -6.61 -4.84 13.15
CA VAL A 56 -6.80 -3.40 13.28
C VAL A 56 -8.26 -3.05 12.97
N PRO A 57 -9.02 -2.50 13.93
CA PRO A 57 -10.45 -2.22 13.75
C PRO A 57 -10.66 -0.96 12.90
N LEU A 58 -10.56 -1.11 11.59
CA LEU A 58 -10.80 -0.04 10.63
C LEU A 58 -12.28 0.07 10.24
N PRO A 59 -12.72 1.26 9.79
CA PRO A 59 -14.07 1.43 9.22
C PRO A 59 -14.30 0.51 8.02
N GLU A 60 -15.58 0.21 7.75
CA GLU A 60 -15.97 -0.59 6.58
C GLU A 60 -15.54 0.07 5.26
N GLY A 61 -15.16 -0.75 4.27
CA GLY A 61 -14.68 -0.30 2.96
C GLY A 61 -13.26 0.27 2.98
N VAL A 62 -12.47 -0.09 4.00
CA VAL A 62 -11.04 0.25 4.11
C VAL A 62 -10.22 -1.03 4.12
N ASP A 63 -9.31 -1.14 3.16
CA ASP A 63 -8.37 -2.26 3.07
C ASP A 63 -7.01 -1.85 3.62
N LEU A 64 -6.48 -2.66 4.55
CA LEU A 64 -5.18 -2.40 5.18
C LEU A 64 -4.08 -3.31 4.64
N MET A 65 -3.00 -2.68 4.19
CA MET A 65 -1.72 -3.30 3.93
C MET A 65 -0.71 -2.97 5.03
N VAL A 66 -0.15 -4.01 5.65
CA VAL A 66 0.94 -3.88 6.62
C VAL A 66 2.28 -3.84 5.88
N LEU A 67 2.92 -2.67 5.86
CA LEU A 67 4.12 -2.40 5.06
C LEU A 67 5.36 -3.19 5.51
N ASP A 68 5.40 -3.58 6.78
CA ASP A 68 6.48 -4.35 7.38
C ASP A 68 6.65 -5.73 6.69
N GLU A 69 5.54 -6.37 6.33
CA GLU A 69 5.51 -7.73 5.78
C GLU A 69 5.07 -7.79 4.31
N ALA A 70 4.63 -6.67 3.74
CA ALA A 70 4.17 -6.61 2.36
C ALA A 70 5.27 -7.02 1.35
N PRO A 71 4.93 -7.79 0.31
CA PRO A 71 5.82 -8.10 -0.79
C PRO A 71 6.43 -6.85 -1.42
N LEU A 72 7.68 -6.94 -1.88
CA LEU A 72 8.45 -5.81 -2.44
C LEU A 72 7.69 -5.01 -3.48
N GLU A 73 6.98 -5.70 -4.38
CA GLU A 73 6.18 -5.06 -5.43
C GLU A 73 5.13 -4.11 -4.85
N LEU A 74 4.36 -4.57 -3.86
CA LEU A 74 3.27 -3.79 -3.27
C LEU A 74 3.80 -2.60 -2.47
N ARG A 75 4.75 -2.84 -1.56
CA ARG A 75 5.37 -1.76 -0.79
C ARG A 75 6.13 -0.77 -1.68
N GLY A 76 6.70 -1.24 -2.80
CA GLY A 76 7.37 -0.41 -3.80
C GLY A 76 6.41 0.57 -4.46
N ARG A 77 5.23 0.11 -4.89
CA ARG A 77 4.16 0.97 -5.44
C ARG A 77 3.73 2.04 -4.43
N VAL A 78 3.54 1.67 -3.17
CA VAL A 78 3.21 2.62 -2.08
C VAL A 78 4.36 3.61 -1.87
N ALA A 79 5.60 3.14 -1.80
CA ALA A 79 6.75 4.01 -1.59
C ALA A 79 6.88 5.05 -2.70
N VAL A 80 6.63 4.68 -3.96
CA VAL A 80 6.69 5.58 -5.13
C VAL A 80 5.52 6.55 -5.19
N GLY A 81 4.28 6.06 -5.11
CA GLY A 81 3.09 6.82 -5.46
C GLY A 81 2.06 7.02 -4.34
N GLY A 82 2.32 6.53 -3.13
CA GLY A 82 1.41 6.70 -1.99
C GLY A 82 1.37 8.15 -1.49
N GLU A 83 0.18 8.60 -1.10
CA GLU A 83 -0.04 9.91 -0.45
C GLU A 83 0.03 9.72 1.07
N VAL A 84 0.81 10.54 1.77
CA VAL A 84 0.93 10.43 3.24
C VAL A 84 -0.42 10.75 3.89
N LEU A 85 -0.91 9.82 4.71
CA LEU A 85 -2.11 10.00 5.55
C LEU A 85 -1.73 10.64 6.90
N PHE A 86 -0.73 10.07 7.56
CA PHE A 86 -0.11 10.64 8.76
C PHE A 86 1.35 10.16 8.87
N ASP A 87 2.15 10.89 9.66
CA ASP A 87 3.57 10.62 9.84
C ASP A 87 4.02 11.07 11.24
N ASP A 88 4.11 10.13 12.18
CA ASP A 88 4.55 10.36 13.56
C ASP A 88 6.06 10.05 13.75
N ASP A 89 6.73 9.51 12.72
CA ASP A 89 8.18 9.25 12.69
C ASP A 89 8.76 9.60 11.30
N PRO A 90 8.87 10.90 10.96
CA PRO A 90 9.31 11.33 9.63
C PRO A 90 10.69 10.84 9.21
N PRO A 91 11.72 10.80 10.08
CA PRO A 91 13.01 10.22 9.72
C PRO A 91 12.87 8.76 9.28
N ARG A 92 12.10 7.95 10.02
CA ARG A 92 11.90 6.54 9.68
C ARG A 92 11.11 6.38 8.39
N ARG A 93 10.08 7.20 8.16
CA ARG A 93 9.31 7.18 6.89
C ARG A 93 10.22 7.49 5.70
N VAL A 94 11.05 8.54 5.80
CA VAL A 94 11.95 8.95 4.71
C VAL A 94 12.97 7.85 4.41
N GLU A 95 13.57 7.26 5.45
CA GLU A 95 14.49 6.13 5.30
C GLU A 95 13.80 4.95 4.61
N TRP A 96 12.62 4.54 5.12
CA TRP A 96 11.84 3.44 4.55
C TRP A 96 11.49 3.69 3.08
N GLN A 97 11.00 4.89 2.74
CA GLN A 97 10.65 5.25 1.35
C GLN A 97 11.88 5.24 0.44
N ALA A 98 13.00 5.81 0.87
CA ALA A 98 14.23 5.89 0.07
C ALA A 98 14.79 4.49 -0.22
N VAL A 99 14.91 3.64 0.81
CA VAL A 99 15.40 2.27 0.67
C VAL A 99 14.46 1.43 -0.19
N THR A 100 13.15 1.50 0.08
CA THR A 100 12.15 0.72 -0.66
C THR A 100 12.10 1.12 -2.13
N ARG A 101 12.14 2.44 -2.45
CA ARG A 101 12.19 2.93 -3.84
C ARG A 101 13.42 2.43 -4.57
N LYS A 102 14.60 2.53 -3.94
CA LYS A 102 15.85 2.06 -4.53
C LYS A 102 15.74 0.59 -4.93
N ILE A 103 15.37 -0.27 -3.98
CA ILE A 103 15.27 -1.72 -4.22
C ILE A 103 14.17 -2.02 -5.25
N TYR A 104 13.02 -1.33 -5.16
CA TYR A 104 11.92 -1.53 -6.10
C TYR A 104 12.33 -1.18 -7.53
N PHE A 105 12.99 -0.05 -7.77
CA PHE A 105 13.43 0.32 -9.12
C PHE A 105 14.54 -0.57 -9.66
N ASP A 106 15.41 -1.10 -8.79
CA ASP A 106 16.43 -2.09 -9.17
C ASP A 106 15.77 -3.42 -9.64
N GLU A 107 14.65 -3.83 -9.01
CA GLU A 107 13.95 -5.09 -9.32
C GLU A 107 12.79 -4.96 -10.32
N GLU A 108 12.25 -3.76 -10.54
CA GLU A 108 11.09 -3.50 -11.40
C GLU A 108 11.26 -4.07 -12.83
N PRO A 109 12.43 -3.94 -13.50
CA PRO A 109 12.62 -4.54 -14.82
C PRO A 109 12.47 -6.07 -14.81
N ARG A 110 12.90 -6.75 -13.73
CA ARG A 110 12.76 -8.20 -13.59
C ARG A 110 11.31 -8.59 -13.36
N GLN A 111 10.59 -7.88 -12.48
CA GLN A 111 9.18 -8.15 -12.22
C GLN A 111 8.33 -7.99 -13.48
N ARG A 112 8.52 -6.88 -14.22
CA ARG A 112 7.81 -6.64 -15.49
C ARG A 112 8.06 -7.74 -16.52
N ARG A 113 9.26 -8.33 -16.57
CA ARG A 113 9.56 -9.44 -17.48
C ARG A 113 8.78 -10.70 -17.10
N LEU A 114 8.76 -11.05 -15.81
CA LEU A 114 8.00 -12.20 -15.31
C LEU A 114 6.50 -12.08 -15.63
N ASP A 115 5.91 -10.90 -15.41
CA ASP A 115 4.50 -10.63 -15.72
C ASP A 115 4.19 -10.78 -17.21
N GLN A 116 5.06 -10.24 -18.07
CA GLN A 116 4.90 -10.35 -19.52
C GLN A 116 4.97 -11.80 -19.99
N ASP A 117 5.90 -12.58 -19.44
CA ASP A 117 6.07 -13.98 -19.82
C ASP A 117 4.90 -14.84 -19.33
N PHE A 118 4.40 -14.60 -18.12
CA PHE A 118 3.18 -15.22 -17.61
C PHE A 118 1.95 -14.90 -18.48
N ALA A 119 1.76 -13.63 -18.84
CA ALA A 119 0.65 -13.20 -19.69
C ALA A 119 0.71 -13.83 -21.10
N LYS A 120 1.92 -13.93 -21.68
CA LYS A 120 2.13 -14.63 -22.97
C LYS A 120 1.82 -16.13 -22.85
N GLY A 121 2.23 -16.77 -21.75
CA GLY A 121 1.93 -18.18 -21.47
C GLY A 121 0.43 -18.47 -21.43
N ARG A 122 -0.35 -17.66 -20.70
CA ARG A 122 -1.82 -17.81 -20.62
C ARG A 122 -2.51 -17.62 -21.98
N ARG A 123 -2.02 -16.71 -22.83
CA ARG A 123 -2.58 -16.49 -24.17
C ARG A 123 -2.33 -17.68 -25.11
N ARG A 124 -1.20 -18.38 -24.95
CA ARG A 124 -0.88 -19.59 -25.72
C ARG A 124 -1.72 -20.80 -25.26
N GLY A 125 -1.92 -20.97 -23.96
CA GLY A 125 -2.75 -22.06 -23.42
C GLY A 125 -4.26 -21.94 -23.69
N ARG A 126 -4.77 -20.74 -24.01
CA ARG A 126 -6.18 -20.52 -24.39
C ARG A 126 -6.49 -20.75 -25.87
N ARG A 127 -5.48 -21.00 -26.71
CA ARG A 127 -5.62 -21.25 -28.15
C ARG A 127 -5.37 -22.71 -28.55
N ALA A 128 -5.15 -23.59 -27.57
CA ALA A 128 -4.96 -25.02 -27.75
C ALA A 128 -6.22 -25.78 -27.32
#